data_AF-R7T702-F1
#
_entry.id   AF-R7T702-F1
#
_cell.length_a   1.000
_cell.length_b   1.000
_cell.length_c   1.000
_cell.angle_alpha   90.00
_cell.angle_beta   90.00
_cell.angle_gamma   90.00
#
_symmetry.space_group_name_H-M   'P 1'
#
loop_
_entity.id
_entity.type
_entity.pdbx_description
1 polymer ?
#
loop_
_entity_poly.entity_id
_entity_poly.type
_entity_poly.pdbx_seq_one_letter_code
_entity_poly.pdbx_strand_id
1 'polypeptide(L)' 'ALFDMPGVQPSLVSRDWVYNHYKWIVWKLASYEVSYPQSHAKQCLTPENVLAQLKY' A
#
# COMPACT_ATOMS: atom_id res chain seq x y z
N ALA A 1 7.57 10.63 -2.05
CA ALA A 1 7.39 9.20 -2.37
C ALA A 1 6.17 8.96 -3.27
N LEU A 2 4.92 9.16 -2.81
CA LEU A 2 3.72 8.94 -3.64
C LEU A 2 3.47 10.06 -4.68
N PHE A 3 3.55 11.32 -4.23
CA PHE A 3 3.33 12.49 -5.10
C PHE A 3 4.44 12.71 -6.14
N ASP A 4 5.58 12.04 -5.98
CA ASP A 4 6.69 12.08 -6.93
C ASP A 4 6.57 10.99 -7.99
N MET A 5 5.55 10.12 -7.92
CA MET A 5 5.36 9.05 -8.88
C MET A 5 4.75 9.57 -10.19
N PRO A 6 5.24 9.13 -11.36
CA PRO A 6 4.71 9.55 -12.64
C PRO A 6 3.24 9.13 -12.76
N GLY A 7 2.38 10.08 -13.16
CA GLY A 7 0.94 9.90 -13.34
C GLY A 7 0.09 10.17 -12.10
N VAL A 8 0.69 10.42 -10.93
CA VAL A 8 -0.05 10.87 -9.75
C VAL A 8 -0.24 12.38 -9.84
N GLN A 9 -1.48 12.85 -9.83
CA GLN A 9 -1.79 14.27 -9.67
C GLN A 9 -2.04 14.57 -8.19
N PRO A 10 -1.12 15.28 -7.49
CA PRO A 10 -1.27 15.53 -6.05
C PRO A 10 -2.53 16.32 -5.69
N SER A 11 -3.07 17.09 -6.64
CA SER A 11 -4.33 17.83 -6.49
C SER A 11 -5.58 16.93 -6.35
N LEU A 12 -5.51 15.68 -6.79
CA LEU A 12 -6.62 14.73 -6.73
C LEU A 12 -6.55 13.80 -5.50
N VAL A 13 -5.42 13.79 -4.79
CA VAL A 13 -5.17 12.86 -3.69
C VAL A 13 -4.97 13.66 -2.40
N SER A 14 -6.00 13.64 -1.55
CA SER A 14 -5.93 14.30 -0.23
C SER A 14 -5.13 13.48 0.77
N ARG A 15 -4.61 14.14 1.81
CA ARG A 15 -3.89 13.45 2.89
C ARG A 15 -4.81 12.46 3.64
N ASP A 16 -6.09 12.81 3.82
CA ASP A 16 -7.08 11.94 4.45
C ASP A 16 -7.36 10.68 3.63
N TRP A 17 -7.39 10.81 2.30
CA TRP A 17 -7.48 9.66 1.40
C TRP A 17 -6.29 8.72 1.60
N VAL A 18 -5.07 9.26 1.62
CA VAL A 18 -3.86 8.44 1.83
C VAL A 18 -3.92 7.71 3.17
N TYR A 19 -4.31 8.38 4.25
CA TYR A 19 -4.42 7.73 5.57
C TYR A 19 -5.46 6.62 5.59
N ASN A 20 -6.64 6.85 5.01
CA ASN A 20 -7.67 5.84 4.94
C ASN A 20 -7.20 4.62 4.14
N HIS A 21 -6.69 4.84 2.92
CA HIS A 21 -6.24 3.77 2.04
C HIS A 21 -5.03 3.00 2.59
N TYR A 22 -4.08 3.70 3.20
CA TYR A 22 -2.92 3.09 3.84
C TYR A 22 -3.32 2.05 4.90
N LYS A 23 -4.31 2.36 5.75
CA LYS A 23 -4.80 1.42 6.77
C LYS A 23 -5.29 0.11 6.16
N TRP A 24 -6.09 0.19 5.11
CA TRP A 24 -6.67 -0.99 4.44
C TRP A 24 -5.61 -1.81 3.70
N ILE A 25 -4.67 -1.13 3.03
CA ILE A 25 -3.57 -1.78 2.31
C ILE A 25 -2.67 -2.55 3.27
N VAL A 26 -2.25 -1.91 4.37
CA VAL A 26 -1.44 -2.56 5.41
C VAL A 26 -2.17 -3.75 6.01
N TRP A 27 -3.45 -3.58 6.37
CA TRP A 27 -4.23 -4.67 6.95
C TRP A 27 -4.31 -5.86 5.98
N LYS A 28 -4.64 -5.61 4.71
CA LYS A 28 -4.69 -6.65 3.67
C LYS A 28 -3.36 -7.39 3.52
N LEU A 29 -2.25 -6.66 3.38
CA LEU A 29 -0.92 -7.25 3.18
C LEU A 29 -0.49 -8.07 4.39
N ALA A 30 -0.69 -7.55 5.61
CA ALA A 30 -0.39 -8.27 6.84
C ALA A 30 -1.25 -9.54 6.99
N SER A 31 -2.56 -9.44 6.72
CA SER A 31 -3.46 -10.61 6.74
C SER A 31 -3.03 -11.67 5.73
N TYR A 32 -2.53 -11.28 4.55
CA TYR A 32 -2.07 -12.22 3.54
C TYR A 32 -0.83 -13.01 4.00
N GLU A 33 0.13 -12.35 4.66
CA GLU A 33 1.30 -13.05 5.22
C GLU A 33 0.91 -14.02 6.34
N VAL A 34 -0.05 -13.64 7.19
CA VAL A 34 -0.53 -14.48 8.30
C VAL A 34 -1.32 -15.68 7.79
N SER A 35 -2.15 -15.51 6.76
CA SER A 35 -2.96 -16.59 6.19
C SER A 35 -2.16 -17.56 5.31
N TYR A 36 -1.08 -17.09 4.67
CA TYR A 36 -0.29 -17.87 3.73
C TYR A 36 1.22 -17.81 4.01
N PRO A 37 1.67 -18.22 5.21
CA PRO A 37 3.06 -18.03 5.61
C PRO A 37 4.05 -18.83 4.77
N GLN A 38 3.65 -19.96 4.17
CA GLN A 38 4.57 -20.79 3.38
C GLN A 38 4.93 -20.18 2.02
N SER A 39 4.04 -19.38 1.42
CA SER A 39 4.28 -18.76 0.11
C SER A 39 4.57 -17.26 0.19
N HIS A 40 4.18 -16.60 1.29
CA HIS A 40 4.11 -15.13 1.34
C HIS A 40 4.69 -14.48 2.59
N ALA A 41 5.26 -15.23 3.53
CA ALA A 41 5.83 -14.65 4.74
C ALA A 41 6.94 -13.62 4.42
N LYS A 42 6.82 -12.42 5.00
CA LYS A 42 7.76 -11.29 4.88
C LYS A 42 7.96 -10.74 3.45
N GLN A 43 7.10 -11.11 2.50
CA GLN A 43 7.21 -10.68 1.10
C GLN A 43 6.12 -9.70 0.68
N CYS A 44 5.02 -9.62 1.44
CA CYS A 44 3.84 -8.86 1.04
C CYS A 44 3.83 -7.48 1.69
N LEU A 45 4.08 -7.39 3.00
CA LEU A 45 4.08 -6.14 3.73
C LEU A 45 5.45 -5.43 3.61
N THR A 46 5.68 -4.81 2.45
CA THR A 46 6.86 -3.97 2.18
C THR A 46 6.45 -2.54 1.82
N PRO A 47 7.29 -1.52 2.10
CA PRO A 47 7.02 -0.14 1.69
C PRO A 47 6.76 0.00 0.18
N GLU A 48 7.46 -0.77 -0.64
CA GLU A 48 7.32 -0.77 -2.10
C GLU A 48 5.94 -1.28 -2.52
N ASN A 49 5.46 -2.37 -1.93
CA ASN A 49 4.14 -2.93 -2.22
C ASN A 49 3.01 -2.02 -1.74
N VAL A 50 3.18 -1.37 -0.58
CA VAL A 50 2.21 -0.39 -0.06
C VAL A 50 2.14 0.81 -1.01
N LEU A 51 3.28 1.33 -1.46
CA LEU A 51 3.34 2.47 -2.37
C LEU A 51 2.76 2.13 -3.75
N ALA A 52 3.03 0.93 -4.26
CA ALA A 52 2.48 0.43 -5.52
C ALA A 52 0.94 0.34 -5.46
N GLN A 53 0.37 -0.12 -4.34
CA GLN A 53 -1.08 -0.18 -4.16
C GLN A 53 -1.72 1.16 -3.84
N LEU A 54 -1.00 2.12 -3.26
CA LEU A 54 -1.50 3.50 -3.10
C LEU A 54 -1.58 4.25 -4.43
N LYS A 55 -0.78 3.86 -5.43
CA LYS A 55 -0.82 4.44 -6.77
C LYS A 55 -1.97 3.89 -7.63
N TYR A 56 -2.42 2.67 -7.37
CA TYR A 56 -3.39 1.94 -8.20
C TYR A 56 -4.80 2.01 -7.62
#